data_AF-A0A919HTT5-F1
#
_entry.id   AF-A0A919HTT5-F1
#
_cell.length_a   1.000
_cell.length_b   1.000
_cell.length_c   1.000
_cell.angle_alpha   90.00
_cell.angle_beta   90.00
_cell.angle_gamma   90.00
#
_symmetry.space_group_name_H-M   'P 1'
#
loop_
_entity.id
_entity.type
_entity.pdbx_description
1 polymer ?
#
loop_
_entity_poly.entity_id
_entity_poly.type
_entity_poly.pdbx_seq_one_letter_code
_entity_poly.pdbx_strand_id
1 'polypeptide(L)'
;MAQDTLLQTEVFGPLSLLVEVDDEAQLKAVVKALQGQLTATLHAEADDGPLAASLLPLLCEKAGRVLFNGYPTGVEVCDAMVHGGPWPATTDARGTSVGSRAIERFLRPVCLQNAPAALLPPALQDANPLNLLRLVNGQWTREAISSPH
;
A
#
# COMPACT_ATOMS: atom_id res chain seq x y z
N MET A 1 -13.85 8.13 -24.65
CA MET A 1 -13.86 8.95 -23.41
C MET A 1 -12.82 8.49 -22.39
N ALA A 2 -12.65 7.18 -22.13
CA ALA A 2 -11.67 6.69 -21.16
C ALA A 2 -10.20 7.13 -21.38
N GLN A 3 -9.77 7.41 -22.62
CA GLN A 3 -8.42 7.90 -22.92
C GLN A 3 -8.29 9.43 -22.92
N ASP A 4 -9.38 10.18 -22.71
CA ASP A 4 -9.30 11.64 -22.63
C ASP A 4 -8.74 12.04 -21.26
N THR A 5 -7.48 12.45 -21.23
CA THR A 5 -6.76 12.80 -20.00
C THR A 5 -7.35 14.02 -19.30
N LEU A 6 -8.06 14.90 -20.02
CA LEU A 6 -8.71 16.06 -19.42
C LEU A 6 -9.88 15.63 -18.52
N LEU A 7 -10.65 14.62 -18.93
CA LEU A 7 -11.77 14.09 -18.14
C LEU A 7 -11.31 13.31 -16.89
N GLN A 8 -10.06 12.86 -16.86
CA GLN A 8 -9.46 12.20 -15.70
C GLN A 8 -8.80 13.18 -14.72
N THR A 9 -8.62 14.44 -15.10
CA THR A 9 -7.97 15.43 -14.25
C THR A 9 -8.88 15.80 -13.09
N GLU A 10 -8.34 15.75 -11.88
CA GLU A 10 -9.07 16.13 -10.68
C GLU A 10 -9.51 17.60 -10.75
N VAL A 11 -10.77 17.85 -10.39
CA VAL A 11 -11.28 19.19 -10.09
C VAL A 11 -11.51 19.28 -8.58
N PHE A 12 -10.64 20.03 -7.89
CA PHE A 12 -10.75 20.18 -6.44
C PHE A 12 -11.96 21.04 -6.05
N GLY A 13 -13.08 20.39 -5.75
CA GLY A 13 -14.36 21.03 -5.44
C GLY A 13 -15.54 20.06 -5.42
N PRO A 14 -16.78 20.54 -5.22
CA PRO A 14 -17.97 19.71 -5.13
C PRO A 14 -18.49 19.30 -6.53
N LEU A 15 -17.66 18.60 -7.29
CA LEU A 15 -17.97 18.10 -8.63
C LEU A 15 -17.69 16.60 -8.71
N SER A 16 -18.52 15.87 -9.45
CA SER A 16 -18.29 14.47 -9.79
C SER A 16 -18.67 14.21 -11.24
N LEU A 17 -18.07 13.18 -11.83
CA LEU A 17 -18.34 12.73 -13.19
C LEU A 17 -18.90 11.30 -13.14
N LEU A 18 -20.05 11.09 -13.79
CA LEU A 18 -20.60 9.77 -14.04
C LEU A 18 -20.22 9.33 -15.46
N VAL A 19 -19.68 8.11 -15.59
CA VAL A 19 -19.35 7.50 -16.87
C VAL A 19 -20.18 6.23 -17.01
N GLU A 20 -21.11 6.24 -17.96
CA GLU A 20 -21.89 5.06 -18.34
C GLU A 20 -21.08 4.18 -19.30
N VAL A 21 -21.21 2.87 -19.15
CA VAL A 21 -20.55 1.85 -19.98
C VAL A 21 -21.59 0.83 -20.42
N ASP A 22 -21.45 0.33 -21.64
CA ASP A 22 -22.43 -0.59 -22.23
C ASP A 22 -22.34 -2.00 -21.61
N ASP A 23 -21.13 -2.41 -21.21
CA ASP A 23 -20.86 -3.78 -20.75
C ASP A 23 -19.62 -3.90 -19.84
N GLU A 24 -19.40 -5.11 -19.34
CA GLU A 24 -18.23 -5.48 -18.52
C GLU A 24 -16.89 -5.24 -19.23
N ALA A 25 -16.84 -5.45 -20.55
CA ALA A 25 -15.59 -5.27 -21.30
C ALA A 25 -15.20 -3.79 -21.36
N GLN A 26 -16.17 -2.90 -21.58
CA GLN A 26 -15.99 -1.46 -21.50
C GLN A 26 -15.64 -1.01 -20.09
N LEU A 27 -16.32 -1.54 -19.05
CA LEU A 27 -15.97 -1.24 -17.66
C LEU A 27 -14.50 -1.56 -17.36
N LYS A 28 -14.04 -2.76 -17.74
CA LYS A 28 -12.63 -3.15 -17.59
C LYS A 28 -11.69 -2.26 -18.40
N ALA A 29 -12.09 -1.85 -19.60
CA ALA A 29 -11.29 -0.94 -20.42
C ALA A 29 -11.14 0.44 -19.76
N VAL A 30 -12.22 0.97 -19.17
CA VAL A 30 -12.20 2.23 -18.41
C VAL A 30 -11.27 2.10 -17.20
N VAL A 31 -11.45 1.07 -16.37
CA VAL A 31 -10.60 0.85 -15.18
C VAL A 31 -9.13 0.75 -15.55
N LYS A 32 -8.79 0.02 -16.62
CA LYS A 32 -7.41 -0.10 -17.12
C LYS A 32 -6.82 1.22 -17.59
N ALA A 33 -7.64 2.12 -18.13
CA ALA A 33 -7.22 3.43 -18.63
C ALA A 33 -7.00 4.47 -17.52
N LEU A 34 -7.50 4.22 -16.29
CA LEU A 34 -7.27 5.11 -15.16
C LEU A 34 -5.78 5.22 -14.83
N GLN A 35 -5.35 6.42 -14.46
CA GLN A 35 -4.07 6.63 -13.80
C GLN A 35 -4.10 6.15 -12.35
N GLY A 36 -2.96 6.18 -11.65
CA GLY A 36 -2.89 5.82 -10.24
C GLY A 36 -3.77 6.69 -9.34
N GLN A 37 -4.47 6.06 -8.40
CA GLN A 37 -5.43 6.66 -7.49
C GLN A 37 -5.04 6.43 -6.03
N LEU A 38 -5.47 7.30 -5.13
CA LEU A 38 -5.39 7.02 -3.69
C LEU A 38 -6.31 5.86 -3.31
N THR A 39 -7.52 5.87 -3.89
CA THR A 39 -8.55 4.89 -3.60
C THR A 39 -9.25 4.40 -4.85
N ALA A 40 -9.69 3.15 -4.83
CA ALA A 40 -10.72 2.64 -5.72
C ALA A 40 -11.86 2.05 -4.88
N THR A 41 -13.11 2.28 -5.30
CA THR A 41 -14.28 1.80 -4.56
C THR A 41 -15.11 0.91 -5.46
N LEU A 42 -15.51 -0.24 -4.95
CA LEU A 42 -16.50 -1.09 -5.59
C LEU A 42 -17.79 -1.10 -4.77
N HIS A 43 -18.89 -0.70 -5.39
CA HIS A 43 -20.22 -0.96 -4.88
C HIS A 43 -20.79 -2.16 -5.62
N ALA A 44 -21.16 -3.20 -4.89
CA ALA A 44 -21.57 -4.49 -5.45
C ALA A 44 -22.48 -5.24 -4.47
N GLU A 45 -23.47 -5.95 -4.99
CA GLU A 45 -24.32 -6.88 -4.24
C GLU A 45 -23.78 -8.32 -4.32
N ALA A 46 -24.48 -9.26 -3.69
CA ALA A 46 -24.05 -10.66 -3.63
C ALA A 46 -23.92 -11.31 -5.02
N ASP A 47 -24.82 -10.95 -5.94
CA ASP A 47 -24.87 -11.54 -7.29
C ASP A 47 -23.79 -10.97 -8.23
N ASP A 48 -23.13 -9.86 -7.85
CA ASP A 48 -22.04 -9.23 -8.61
C ASP A 48 -20.67 -9.89 -8.37
N GLY A 49 -20.60 -10.91 -7.51
CA GLY A 49 -19.36 -11.55 -7.07
C GLY A 49 -18.38 -11.90 -8.20
N PRO A 50 -18.82 -12.56 -9.30
CA PRO A 50 -17.94 -12.88 -10.42
C PRO A 50 -17.33 -11.63 -11.10
N LEU A 51 -18.13 -10.60 -11.33
CA LEU A 51 -17.66 -9.33 -11.92
C LEU A 51 -16.70 -8.61 -10.98
N ALA A 52 -17.08 -8.48 -9.70
CA ALA A 52 -16.26 -7.89 -8.65
C ALA A 52 -14.88 -8.55 -8.54
N ALA A 53 -14.85 -9.88 -8.53
CA ALA A 53 -13.60 -10.66 -8.49
C ALA A 53 -12.74 -10.41 -9.73
N SER A 54 -13.35 -10.23 -10.90
CA SER A 54 -12.63 -9.92 -12.14
C SER A 54 -12.06 -8.50 -12.20
N LEU A 55 -12.65 -7.56 -11.46
CA LEU A 55 -12.21 -6.16 -11.39
C LEU A 55 -11.14 -5.94 -10.32
N LEU A 56 -11.20 -6.68 -9.20
CA LEU A 56 -10.32 -6.47 -8.05
C LEU A 56 -8.82 -6.41 -8.40
N PRO A 57 -8.25 -7.33 -9.22
CA PRO A 57 -6.84 -7.23 -9.61
C PRO A 57 -6.51 -5.92 -10.33
N LEU A 58 -7.40 -5.46 -11.21
CA LEU A 58 -7.23 -4.19 -11.93
C LEU A 58 -7.30 -3.00 -10.97
N LEU A 59 -8.23 -3.02 -10.00
CA LEU A 59 -8.33 -1.95 -9.00
C LEU A 59 -7.10 -1.91 -8.10
N CYS A 60 -6.54 -3.06 -7.71
CA CYS A 60 -5.28 -3.15 -6.96
C CYS A 60 -4.07 -2.64 -7.74
N GLU A 61 -4.05 -2.76 -9.07
CA GLU A 61 -3.03 -2.13 -9.92
C GLU A 61 -3.16 -0.60 -9.97
N LYS A 62 -4.36 -0.06 -9.70
CA LYS A 62 -4.64 1.37 -9.81
C LYS A 62 -4.61 2.12 -8.49
N ALA A 63 -4.91 1.49 -7.36
CA ALA A 63 -5.11 2.19 -6.10
C ALA A 63 -4.28 1.61 -4.94
N GLY A 64 -3.84 2.48 -4.02
CA GLY A 64 -3.23 2.04 -2.76
C GLY A 64 -4.24 1.43 -1.79
N ARG A 65 -5.50 1.89 -1.83
CA ARG A 65 -6.59 1.38 -1.00
C ARG A 65 -7.83 1.06 -1.82
N VAL A 66 -8.20 -0.21 -1.87
CA VAL A 66 -9.47 -0.67 -2.46
C VAL A 66 -10.49 -0.89 -1.34
N LEU A 67 -11.68 -0.32 -1.48
CA LEU A 67 -12.77 -0.48 -0.51
C LEU A 67 -14.05 -0.96 -1.17
N PHE A 68 -14.90 -1.61 -0.38
CA PHE A 68 -16.16 -2.21 -0.82
C PHE A 68 -17.33 -1.61 -0.05
N ASN A 69 -18.41 -1.28 -0.76
CA ASN A 69 -19.70 -0.87 -0.18
C ASN A 69 -19.60 0.24 0.88
N GLY A 70 -18.77 1.24 0.60
CA GLY A 70 -18.55 2.42 1.45
C GLY A 70 -17.99 3.56 0.63
N TYR A 71 -17.73 4.71 1.26
CA TYR A 71 -17.18 5.88 0.57
C TYR A 71 -15.71 6.11 0.93
N PRO A 72 -14.87 6.60 -0.01
CA PRO A 72 -13.42 6.68 0.16
C PRO A 72 -12.94 7.79 1.10
N THR A 73 -13.83 8.69 1.53
CA THR A 73 -13.50 9.94 2.25
C THR A 73 -12.89 9.70 3.63
N GLY A 74 -13.32 8.65 4.33
CA GLY A 74 -12.74 8.25 5.61
C GLY A 74 -11.34 7.65 5.43
N VAL A 75 -10.38 8.12 6.21
CA VAL A 75 -9.03 7.56 6.31
C VAL A 75 -8.75 7.20 7.77
N GLU A 76 -8.80 5.91 8.09
CA GLU A 76 -8.45 5.42 9.41
C GLU A 76 -6.94 5.49 9.68
N VAL A 77 -6.55 5.84 10.91
CA VAL A 77 -5.14 5.83 11.35
C VAL A 77 -4.86 4.50 12.05
N CYS A 78 -4.50 3.48 11.26
CA CYS A 78 -4.24 2.13 11.76
C CYS A 78 -3.01 1.49 11.09
N ASP A 79 -2.60 0.31 11.55
CA ASP A 79 -1.41 -0.40 11.05
C ASP A 79 -1.54 -0.89 9.60
N ALA A 80 -2.77 -1.23 9.19
CA ALA A 80 -3.06 -1.76 7.86
C ALA A 80 -3.27 -0.66 6.79
N MET A 81 -3.24 0.62 7.18
CA MET A 81 -3.58 1.71 6.27
C MET A 81 -2.54 1.89 5.15
N VAL A 82 -3.04 2.09 3.93
CA VAL A 82 -2.27 2.52 2.77
C VAL A 82 -2.89 3.80 2.21
N HIS A 83 -2.32 4.94 2.57
CA HIS A 83 -2.65 6.26 2.02
C HIS A 83 -1.56 6.68 1.04
N GLY A 84 -1.79 6.33 -0.22
CA GLY A 84 -0.86 6.42 -1.34
C GLY A 84 -1.39 5.59 -2.52
N GLY A 85 -0.51 5.16 -3.42
CA GLY A 85 -0.87 4.40 -4.62
C GLY A 85 0.13 4.59 -5.76
N PRO A 86 -0.15 4.09 -6.97
CA PRO A 86 0.65 4.42 -8.15
C PRO A 86 0.60 5.92 -8.47
N TRP A 87 1.60 6.43 -9.19
CA TRP A 87 1.56 7.80 -9.72
C TRP A 87 0.30 8.02 -10.58
N PRO A 88 -0.41 9.16 -10.48
CA PRO A 88 -0.06 10.38 -9.74
C PRO A 88 -0.49 10.45 -8.27
N ALA A 89 -1.09 9.41 -7.69
CA ALA A 89 -1.56 9.46 -6.30
C ALA A 89 -0.44 9.73 -5.27
N THR A 90 0.78 9.25 -5.54
CA THR A 90 1.99 9.59 -4.80
C THR A 90 3.22 9.47 -5.69
N THR A 91 4.30 10.14 -5.31
CA THR A 91 5.61 10.05 -5.97
C THR A 91 6.41 8.81 -5.55
N ASP A 92 6.04 8.15 -4.44
CA ASP A 92 6.63 6.87 -4.01
C ASP A 92 5.52 5.90 -3.59
N ALA A 93 5.24 4.93 -4.46
CA ALA A 93 4.17 3.95 -4.28
C ALA A 93 4.52 2.81 -3.33
N ARG A 94 5.78 2.71 -2.87
CA ARG A 94 6.25 1.57 -2.05
C ARG A 94 5.80 1.64 -0.58
N GLY A 95 5.38 2.82 -0.13
CA GLY A 95 5.02 3.07 1.28
C GLY A 95 3.64 3.71 1.43
N THR A 96 3.39 4.22 2.63
CA THR A 96 2.16 4.94 3.00
C THR A 96 2.50 6.25 3.70
N SER A 97 1.65 7.25 3.57
CA SER A 97 1.78 8.53 4.29
C SER A 97 0.99 8.57 5.61
N VAL A 98 0.05 7.63 5.81
CA VAL A 98 -0.79 7.49 7.02
C VAL A 98 -0.72 6.06 7.54
N GLY A 99 -0.82 5.88 8.86
CA GLY A 99 -0.67 4.58 9.53
C GLY A 99 0.75 4.36 10.05
N SER A 100 0.94 3.34 10.89
CA SER A 100 2.22 3.11 11.59
C SER A 100 3.39 2.88 10.64
N ARG A 101 3.15 2.21 9.50
CA ARG A 101 4.14 1.98 8.44
C ARG A 101 4.64 3.25 7.75
N ALA A 102 4.01 4.39 7.97
CA ALA A 102 4.49 5.67 7.45
C ALA A 102 5.88 6.07 8.01
N ILE A 103 6.29 5.46 9.13
CA ILE A 103 7.65 5.62 9.70
C ILE A 103 8.74 5.14 8.72
N GLU A 104 8.45 4.15 7.87
CA GLU A 104 9.43 3.54 6.95
C GLU A 104 10.01 4.57 5.96
N ARG A 105 9.27 5.65 5.65
CA ARG A 105 9.72 6.74 4.76
C ARG A 105 10.92 7.54 5.28
N PHE A 106 11.15 7.49 6.59
CA PHE A 106 12.21 8.25 7.26
C PHE A 106 13.38 7.37 7.70
N LEU A 107 13.38 6.09 7.30
CA LEU A 107 14.38 5.11 7.66
C LEU A 107 15.17 4.66 6.42
N ARG A 108 16.41 4.22 6.62
CA ARG A 108 17.20 3.49 5.62
C ARG A 108 17.93 2.31 6.26
N PRO A 109 18.02 1.14 5.62
CA PRO A 109 18.79 0.03 6.14
C PRO A 109 20.31 0.29 6.02
N VAL A 110 21.08 -0.25 6.96
CA VAL A 110 22.56 -0.30 6.93
C VAL A 110 22.99 -1.69 7.38
N CYS A 111 23.89 -2.32 6.61
CA CYS A 111 24.48 -3.61 6.95
C CYS A 111 25.83 -3.40 7.65
N LEU A 112 26.05 -4.09 8.77
CA LEU A 112 27.33 -4.14 9.48
C LEU A 112 27.91 -5.54 9.33
N GLN A 113 29.03 -5.67 8.63
CA GLN A 113 29.71 -6.94 8.41
C GLN A 113 31.00 -7.00 9.22
N ASN A 114 31.20 -8.09 9.96
CA ASN A 114 32.37 -8.30 10.83
C ASN A 114 32.65 -7.12 11.79
N ALA A 115 31.60 -6.40 12.21
CA ALA A 115 31.74 -5.30 13.16
C ALA A 115 32.07 -5.84 14.55
N PRO A 116 33.11 -5.32 15.23
CA PRO A 116 33.41 -5.68 16.62
C PRO A 116 32.20 -5.42 17.52
N ALA A 117 31.95 -6.31 18.49
CA ALA A 117 30.80 -6.21 19.40
C ALA A 117 30.69 -4.83 20.10
N ALA A 118 31.83 -4.22 20.44
CA ALA A 118 31.89 -2.90 21.08
C ALA A 118 31.37 -1.75 20.20
N LEU A 119 31.30 -1.93 18.87
CA LEU A 119 30.78 -0.94 17.92
C LEU A 119 29.32 -1.20 17.51
N LEU A 120 28.75 -2.34 17.89
CA LEU A 120 27.36 -2.67 17.56
C LEU A 120 26.39 -1.81 18.39
N PRO A 121 25.40 -1.17 17.75
CA PRO A 121 24.33 -0.50 18.49
C PRO A 121 23.51 -1.53 19.29
N PRO A 122 22.88 -1.14 20.41
CA PRO A 122 22.14 -2.07 21.27
C PRO A 122 21.11 -2.95 20.55
N ALA A 123 20.48 -2.44 19.48
CA ALA A 123 19.52 -3.19 18.67
C ALA A 123 20.12 -4.38 17.91
N LEU A 124 21.43 -4.37 17.65
CA LEU A 124 22.14 -5.41 16.88
C LEU A 124 23.05 -6.29 17.75
N GLN A 125 23.14 -6.03 19.05
CA GLN A 125 23.99 -6.83 19.95
C GLN A 125 23.41 -8.23 20.17
N ASP A 126 24.28 -9.23 20.25
CA ASP A 126 23.92 -10.64 20.40
C ASP A 126 22.94 -10.90 21.56
N ALA A 127 23.20 -10.26 22.71
CA ALA A 127 22.42 -10.38 23.94
C ALA A 127 20.99 -9.81 23.85
N ASN A 128 20.66 -9.05 22.80
CA ASN A 128 19.37 -8.37 22.62
C ASN A 128 18.92 -7.56 23.85
N PRO A 129 19.71 -6.60 24.35
CA PRO A 129 19.39 -5.85 25.57
C PRO A 129 18.07 -5.06 25.48
N LEU A 130 17.60 -4.78 24.26
CA LEU A 130 16.34 -4.09 23.99
C LEU A 130 15.13 -5.05 23.85
N ASN A 131 15.35 -6.37 23.95
CA ASN A 131 14.34 -7.40 23.78
C ASN A 131 13.52 -7.24 22.47
N LEU A 132 14.18 -6.82 21.38
CA LEU A 132 13.54 -6.59 20.08
C LEU A 132 13.23 -7.91 19.37
N LEU A 133 12.18 -7.90 18.54
CA LEU A 133 11.91 -9.01 17.62
C LEU A 133 12.86 -8.88 16.43
N ARG A 134 13.70 -9.90 16.21
CA ARG A 134 14.76 -9.90 15.18
C ARG A 134 14.59 -11.12 14.28
N LEU A 135 14.95 -10.98 13.00
CA LEU A 135 15.00 -12.09 12.05
C LEU A 135 16.41 -12.66 12.02
N VAL A 136 16.58 -13.89 12.52
CA VAL A 136 17.87 -14.60 12.58
C VAL A 136 17.74 -15.89 11.79
N ASN A 137 18.55 -16.06 10.74
CA ASN A 137 18.53 -17.24 9.86
C ASN A 137 17.11 -17.64 9.38
N GLY A 138 16.29 -16.65 9.05
CA GLY A 138 14.91 -16.85 8.58
C GLY A 138 13.87 -17.08 9.68
N GLN A 139 14.25 -17.05 10.96
CA GLN A 139 13.34 -17.23 12.09
C GLN A 139 13.23 -15.96 12.94
N TRP A 140 11.99 -15.59 13.28
CA TRP A 140 11.73 -14.47 14.17
C TRP A 140 11.94 -14.89 15.63
N THR A 141 12.80 -14.18 16.36
CA THR A 141 13.10 -14.47 17.76
C THR A 141 13.43 -13.20 18.55
N ARG A 142 13.25 -13.25 19.87
CA ARG A 142 13.75 -12.26 20.82
C ARG A 142 14.94 -12.78 21.63
N GLU A 143 15.33 -14.03 21.43
CA GLU A 143 16.40 -14.66 22.18
C GLU A 143 17.76 -14.03 21.86
N ALA A 144 18.68 -14.16 22.82
CA ALA A 144 20.08 -13.89 22.58
C ALA A 144 20.62 -14.91 21.57
N ILE A 145 21.52 -14.46 20.70
CA ILE A 145 22.22 -15.36 19.78
C ILE A 145 23.60 -15.68 20.33
N SER A 146 24.01 -16.93 20.21
CA SER A 146 25.39 -17.36 20.45
C SER A 146 26.14 -17.25 19.14
N SER A 147 27.00 -16.25 18.98
CA SER A 147 27.91 -16.18 17.84
C SER A 147 28.82 -17.43 17.85
N PRO A 148 28.85 -18.25 16.78
CA PRO A 148 29.74 -19.40 16.68
C PRO A 148 31.19 -19.01 16.34
N HIS A 149 31.52 -17.71 16.31
CA HIS A 149 32.82 -17.15 15.91
C HIS A 149 33.26 -16.06 16.87
#